data_AF-A0A812Q7P5-F1
#
_entry.id   AF-A0A812Q7P5-F1
#
_cell.length_a   1.000
_cell.length_b   1.000
_cell.length_c   1.000
_cell.angle_alpha   90.00
_cell.angle_beta   90.00
_cell.angle_gamma   90.00
#
_symmetry.space_group_name_H-M   'P 1'
#
loop_
_entity.id
_entity.type
_entity.pdbx_description
1 polymer ?
#
loop_
_entity_poly.entity_id
_entity_poly.type
_entity_poly.pdbx_seq_one_letter_code
_entity_poly.pdbx_strand_id
1 'polypeptide(L)'
;AVYAAGLTGLDIDGCETYGIANQLADPVEANSCSRVLRLAEDDDAPLLLRASKTGIGNAMHAGSGVSLMQAILTSIAGSIGPTMHLRQSNPYLDITELPLHFVSEVVPFRMASTFMTSFGRGFGGTN
;
A
#
# COMPACT_ATOMS: atom_id res chain seq x y z
N ALA A 1 -7.71 2.34 12.46
CA ALA A 1 -7.04 1.03 12.61
C ALA A 1 -5.69 1.17 13.30
N VAL A 2 -4.74 1.91 12.73
CA VAL A 2 -3.37 2.11 13.27
C VAL A 2 -3.34 2.51 14.75
N TYR A 3 -4.00 3.61 15.12
CA TYR A 3 -4.08 4.05 16.52
C TYR A 3 -4.74 3.02 17.46
N ALA A 4 -5.77 2.31 16.99
CA ALA A 4 -6.45 1.27 17.77
C ALA A 4 -5.57 0.03 18.02
N ALA A 5 -4.58 -0.21 17.15
CA ALA A 5 -3.55 -1.22 17.33
C ALA A 5 -2.38 -0.74 18.23
N GLY A 6 -2.44 0.50 18.75
CA GLY A 6 -1.36 1.09 19.55
C GLY A 6 -0.14 1.50 18.74
N LEU A 7 -0.29 1.65 17.42
CA LEU A 7 0.78 2.02 16.49
C LEU A 7 0.64 3.48 16.04
N THR A 8 1.73 4.03 15.53
CA THR A 8 1.81 5.30 14.81
C THR A 8 1.88 5.07 13.31
N GLY A 9 1.68 6.12 12.50
CA GLY A 9 1.78 6.02 11.05
C GLY A 9 3.16 5.56 10.59
N LEU A 10 4.21 6.04 11.26
CA LEU A 10 5.61 5.72 10.98
C LEU A 10 5.97 4.25 11.24
N ASP A 11 5.24 3.58 12.13
CA ASP A 11 5.48 2.16 12.41
C ASP A 11 5.10 1.26 11.21
N ILE A 12 4.23 1.75 10.31
CA ILE A 12 3.80 0.97 9.14
C ILE A 12 4.85 1.05 8.04
N ASP A 13 5.44 -0.08 7.66
CA ASP A 13 6.48 -0.15 6.61
C ASP A 13 5.89 -0.26 5.20
N GLY A 14 4.73 -0.90 5.08
CA GLY A 14 4.13 -1.19 3.80
C GLY A 14 2.61 -1.34 3.83
N CYS A 15 2.04 -1.23 2.65
CA CYS A 15 0.60 -1.23 2.46
C CYS A 15 0.16 -2.03 1.24
N GLU A 16 -0.82 -2.90 1.47
CA GLU A 16 -1.71 -3.44 0.44
C GLU A 16 -2.87 -2.48 0.17
N THR A 17 -2.76 -1.74 -0.91
CA THR A 17 -3.77 -0.81 -1.42
C THR A 17 -5.01 -1.55 -1.94
N TYR A 18 -6.15 -0.85 -1.93
CA TYR A 18 -7.35 -1.26 -2.62
C TYR A 18 -7.09 -1.32 -4.14
N GLY A 19 -6.42 -0.33 -4.72
CA GLY A 19 -5.70 -0.41 -6.00
C GLY A 19 -6.50 -1.04 -7.14
N ILE A 20 -7.56 -0.34 -7.58
CA ILE A 20 -8.45 -0.80 -8.66
C ILE A 20 -8.07 -0.27 -10.04
N ALA A 21 -6.88 0.33 -10.18
CA ALA A 21 -6.39 0.92 -11.43
C ALA A 21 -7.30 2.04 -11.96
N ASN A 22 -7.88 2.85 -11.06
CA ASN A 22 -8.76 3.95 -11.44
C ASN A 22 -7.99 5.28 -11.44
N GLN A 23 -8.07 6.01 -12.57
CA GLN A 23 -7.32 7.25 -12.78
C GLN A 23 -7.53 8.32 -11.69
N LEU A 24 -8.70 8.37 -11.07
CA LEU A 24 -9.02 9.36 -10.01
C LEU A 24 -8.95 8.76 -8.60
N ALA A 25 -9.38 7.51 -8.43
CA ALA A 25 -9.42 6.90 -7.10
C ALA A 25 -8.01 6.53 -6.59
N ASP A 26 -7.11 6.07 -7.46
CA ASP A 26 -5.77 5.66 -7.04
C ASP A 26 -4.93 6.85 -6.52
N PRO A 27 -4.95 8.06 -7.15
CA PRO A 27 -4.32 9.24 -6.56
C PRO A 27 -4.91 9.62 -5.20
N VAL A 28 -6.23 9.52 -5.03
CA VAL A 28 -6.88 9.81 -3.73
C VAL A 28 -6.42 8.82 -2.67
N GLU A 29 -6.32 7.53 -3.02
CA GLU A 29 -5.83 6.49 -2.12
C GLU A 29 -4.36 6.74 -1.72
N ALA A 30 -3.48 6.98 -2.69
CA ALA A 30 -2.07 7.25 -2.43
C ALA A 30 -1.87 8.51 -1.57
N ASN A 31 -2.53 9.63 -1.90
CA ASN A 31 -2.47 10.85 -1.10
C ASN A 31 -3.00 10.66 0.33
N SER A 32 -4.07 9.88 0.48
CA SER A 32 -4.63 9.57 1.81
C SER A 32 -3.66 8.72 2.63
N CYS A 33 -3.00 7.73 2.00
CA CYS A 33 -1.99 6.91 2.65
C CYS A 33 -0.80 7.76 3.08
N SER A 34 -0.27 8.61 2.19
CA SER A 34 0.80 9.55 2.52
C SER A 34 0.40 10.38 3.73
N ARG A 35 -0.65 11.20 3.63
CA ARG A 35 -1.09 12.11 4.71
C ARG A 35 -1.29 11.48 6.10
N VAL A 36 -1.65 10.19 6.17
CA VAL A 36 -1.93 9.50 7.44
C VAL A 36 -0.72 8.71 7.94
N LEU A 37 0.06 8.11 7.05
CA LEU A 37 1.14 7.18 7.40
C LEU A 37 2.53 7.79 7.28
N ARG A 38 2.68 8.87 6.51
CA ARG A 38 3.92 9.60 6.28
C ARG A 38 3.64 11.09 6.22
N LEU A 39 4.11 11.84 7.20
CA LEU A 39 4.04 13.29 7.07
C LEU A 39 4.99 13.72 5.95
N ALA A 40 4.71 14.86 5.31
CA ALA A 40 5.52 15.36 4.20
C ALA A 40 7.01 15.61 4.56
N GLU A 41 7.35 15.52 5.84
CA GLU A 41 8.70 15.70 6.38
C GLU A 41 9.47 14.36 6.53
N ASP A 42 8.82 13.21 6.28
CA ASP A 42 9.35 11.86 6.52
C ASP A 42 9.96 11.19 5.27
N ASP A 43 10.71 11.94 4.45
CA ASP A 43 11.27 11.44 3.17
C ASP A 43 12.29 10.29 3.32
N ASP A 44 12.92 10.16 4.50
CA ASP A 44 13.94 9.12 4.75
C ASP A 44 13.36 7.70 4.90
N ALA A 45 12.04 7.58 5.02
CA ALA A 45 11.35 6.32 5.24
C ALA A 45 10.10 6.20 4.37
N PRO A 46 10.18 6.12 3.03
CA PRO A 46 8.99 6.09 2.18
C PRO A 46 8.13 4.86 2.49
N LEU A 47 6.81 5.04 2.46
CA LEU A 47 5.85 3.95 2.62
C LEU A 47 5.80 3.08 1.36
N LEU A 48 6.00 1.77 1.52
CA LEU A 48 5.94 0.83 0.40
C LEU A 48 4.49 0.57 0.01
N LEU A 49 4.10 0.87 -1.23
CA LEU A 49 2.75 0.64 -1.76
C LEU A 49 2.73 -0.51 -2.77
N ARG A 50 1.79 -1.43 -2.57
CA ARG A 50 1.49 -2.53 -3.49
C ARG A 50 -0.01 -2.74 -3.64
N ALA A 51 -0.44 -3.31 -4.76
CA ALA A 51 -1.79 -3.84 -4.89
C ALA A 51 -1.75 -5.28 -5.42
N SER A 52 -2.17 -6.25 -4.60
CA SER A 52 -2.24 -7.67 -5.01
C SER A 52 -3.05 -7.91 -6.29
N LYS A 53 -4.02 -7.03 -6.57
CA LYS A 53 -4.89 -7.09 -7.76
C LYS A 53 -4.12 -6.99 -9.07
N THR A 54 -2.93 -6.38 -9.08
CA THR A 54 -2.10 -6.36 -10.30
C THR A 54 -1.61 -7.75 -10.67
N GLY A 55 -1.43 -8.63 -9.69
CA GLY A 55 -0.94 -10.00 -9.89
C GLY A 55 -2.05 -10.99 -10.27
N ILE A 56 -3.14 -10.96 -9.49
CA ILE A 56 -4.16 -12.02 -9.49
C ILE A 56 -5.55 -11.54 -9.88
N GLY A 57 -5.69 -10.27 -10.26
CA GLY A 57 -6.97 -9.64 -10.58
C GLY A 57 -7.81 -9.27 -9.35
N ASN A 58 -8.99 -8.70 -9.59
CA ASN A 58 -9.91 -8.32 -8.52
C ASN A 58 -10.72 -9.54 -8.05
N ALA A 59 -10.39 -10.08 -6.87
CA ALA A 59 -11.10 -11.22 -6.26
C ALA A 59 -12.50 -10.87 -5.69
N MET A 60 -13.07 -9.72 -6.07
CA MET A 60 -14.42 -9.27 -5.70
C MET A 60 -14.62 -9.33 -4.17
N HIS A 61 -15.61 -10.09 -3.70
CA HIS A 61 -15.93 -10.26 -2.27
C HIS A 61 -14.75 -10.81 -1.45
N ALA A 62 -13.81 -11.53 -2.07
CA ALA A 62 -12.63 -12.06 -1.41
C ALA A 62 -11.41 -11.11 -1.49
N GLY A 63 -11.54 -9.94 -2.11
CA GLY A 63 -10.45 -8.99 -2.35
C GLY A 63 -9.69 -8.60 -1.08
N SER A 64 -10.40 -8.30 0.01
CA SER A 64 -9.77 -7.95 1.29
C SER A 64 -9.11 -9.15 1.99
N GLY A 65 -9.65 -10.36 1.82
CA GLY A 65 -9.02 -11.58 2.34
C GLY A 65 -7.72 -11.89 1.63
N VAL A 66 -7.68 -11.67 0.32
CA VAL A 66 -6.47 -11.77 -0.50
C VAL A 66 -5.42 -10.76 -0.04
N SER A 67 -5.76 -9.49 0.15
CA SER A 67 -4.80 -8.48 0.59
C SER A 67 -4.24 -8.76 1.98
N LEU A 68 -5.07 -9.24 2.92
CA LEU A 68 -4.60 -9.69 4.23
C LEU A 68 -3.62 -10.87 4.13
N MET A 69 -3.98 -11.90 3.35
CA MET A 69 -3.10 -13.06 3.14
C MET A 69 -1.75 -12.62 2.55
N GLN A 70 -1.79 -11.68 1.61
CA GLN A 70 -0.61 -11.13 0.97
C GLN A 70 0.26 -10.29 1.92
N ALA A 71 -0.35 -9.55 2.84
CA ALA A 71 0.38 -8.86 3.91
C ALA A 71 1.09 -9.86 4.86
N ILE A 72 0.43 -10.96 5.22
CA ILE A 72 1.01 -12.03 6.03
C ILE A 72 2.19 -12.69 5.30
N LEU A 73 2.02 -13.08 4.04
CA LEU A 73 3.08 -13.72 3.24
C LEU A 73 4.29 -12.80 3.06
N THR A 74 4.05 -11.51 2.82
CA THR A 74 5.08 -10.47 2.72
C THR A 74 5.86 -10.32 4.03
N SER A 75 5.16 -10.37 5.17
CA SER A 75 5.78 -10.33 6.50
C SER A 75 6.64 -11.56 6.78
N ILE A 76 6.16 -12.76 6.41
CA ILE A 76 6.91 -14.02 6.53
C ILE A 76 8.15 -14.01 5.62
N ALA A 77 8.01 -13.50 4.40
CA ALA A 77 9.09 -13.42 3.42
C ALA A 77 10.11 -12.32 3.73
N GLY A 78 9.80 -11.40 4.66
CA GLY A 78 10.65 -10.24 4.96
C GLY A 78 10.84 -9.30 3.77
N SER A 79 9.97 -9.36 2.76
CA SER A 79 10.11 -8.60 1.52
C SER A 79 8.77 -8.40 0.83
N ILE A 80 8.60 -7.25 0.18
CA ILE A 80 7.42 -6.90 -0.59
C ILE A 80 7.68 -7.10 -2.09
N GLY A 81 6.84 -7.90 -2.73
CA GLY A 81 6.91 -8.15 -4.17
C GLY A 81 6.44 -6.97 -5.03
N PRO A 82 6.73 -6.99 -6.34
CA PRO A 82 6.42 -5.90 -7.26
C PRO A 82 4.93 -5.76 -7.59
N THR A 83 4.52 -4.52 -7.84
CA THR A 83 3.25 -4.15 -8.46
C THR A 83 3.39 -4.36 -9.96
N MET A 84 2.61 -5.30 -10.50
CA MET A 84 2.69 -5.65 -11.91
C MET A 84 2.10 -4.53 -12.79
N HIS A 85 2.57 -4.45 -14.04
CA HIS A 85 2.11 -3.49 -15.04
C HIS A 85 2.39 -2.00 -14.73
N LEU A 86 3.08 -1.69 -13.64
CA LEU A 86 3.52 -0.34 -13.31
C LEU A 86 4.69 0.08 -14.21
N ARG A 87 4.37 0.74 -15.33
CA ARG A 87 5.38 1.27 -16.28
C ARG A 87 5.58 2.77 -16.15
N GLN A 88 4.52 3.48 -15.80
CA GLN A 88 4.49 4.92 -15.65
C GLN A 88 3.57 5.24 -14.47
N SER A 89 3.94 6.23 -13.66
CA SER A 89 3.07 6.76 -12.61
C SER A 89 1.83 7.42 -13.22
N ASN A 90 0.75 7.46 -12.44
CA ASN A 90 -0.45 8.19 -12.83
C ASN A 90 -0.12 9.69 -12.91
N PRO A 91 -0.44 10.40 -14.02
CA PRO A 91 -0.13 11.84 -14.17
C PRO A 91 -0.83 12.74 -13.15
N TYR A 92 -1.88 12.25 -12.48
CA TYR A 92 -2.56 12.97 -11.39
C TYR A 92 -1.93 12.72 -10.02
N LEU A 93 -0.81 12.01 -9.96
CA LEU A 93 -0.08 11.71 -8.73
C LEU A 93 1.38 12.14 -8.90
N ASP A 94 1.78 13.18 -8.18
CA ASP A 94 3.20 13.52 -8.07
C ASP A 94 3.86 12.66 -7.00
N ILE A 95 4.55 11.62 -7.45
CA ILE A 95 5.27 10.69 -6.57
C ILE A 95 6.57 11.29 -6.03
N THR A 96 7.07 12.40 -6.60
CA THR A 96 8.31 13.03 -6.14
C THR A 96 8.08 13.93 -4.93
N GLU A 97 6.84 14.36 -4.70
CA GLU A 97 6.43 15.16 -3.55
C GLU A 97 5.77 14.34 -2.43
N LEU A 98 5.71 13.01 -2.59
CA LEU A 98 5.09 12.12 -1.63
C LEU A 98 6.11 11.11 -1.12
N PRO A 99 6.24 10.90 0.20
CA PRO A 99 7.08 9.86 0.82
C PRO A 99 6.46 8.46 0.61
N LEU A 100 6.22 8.09 -0.65
CA LEU A 100 5.61 6.85 -1.10
C LEU A 100 6.53 6.19 -2.12
N HIS A 101 6.65 4.87 -2.02
CA HIS A 101 7.38 4.07 -2.99
C HIS A 101 6.48 2.98 -3.55
N PHE A 102 6.08 3.13 -4.81
CA PHE A 102 5.40 2.08 -5.54
C PHE A 102 6.40 0.97 -5.87
N VAL A 103 6.17 -0.20 -5.31
CA VAL A 103 7.11 -1.32 -5.42
C VAL A 103 7.11 -1.83 -6.86
N SER A 104 8.20 -1.64 -7.60
CA SER A 104 8.36 -2.09 -9.01
C SER A 104 9.23 -3.34 -9.15
N GLU A 105 10.04 -3.63 -8.13
CA GLU A 105 10.88 -4.81 -7.97
C GLU A 105 10.74 -5.36 -6.54
N VAL A 106 11.34 -6.50 -6.23
CA VAL A 106 11.28 -7.05 -4.87
C VAL A 106 12.10 -6.17 -3.93
N VAL A 107 11.46 -5.64 -2.88
CA VAL A 107 12.12 -4.79 -1.88
C VAL A 107 12.12 -5.50 -0.52
N PRO A 108 13.29 -5.76 0.10
CA PRO A 108 13.34 -6.31 1.45
C PRO A 108 12.90 -5.26 2.49
N PHE A 109 12.28 -5.69 3.57
CA PHE A 109 12.02 -4.81 4.70
C PHE A 109 13.32 -4.50 5.46
N ARG A 110 13.40 -3.31 6.05
CA ARG A 110 14.59 -2.86 6.79
C ARG A 110 14.82 -3.64 8.08
N MET A 111 13.75 -4.17 8.67
CA MET A 111 13.78 -4.87 9.96
C MET A 111 13.19 -6.28 9.84
N ALA A 112 13.56 -7.15 10.79
CA ALA A 112 13.02 -8.51 10.89
C ALA A 112 11.55 -8.54 11.33
N SER A 113 11.10 -7.52 12.06
CA SER A 113 9.70 -7.25 12.36
C SER A 113 9.22 -6.11 11.48
N THR A 114 8.07 -6.29 10.82
CA THR A 114 7.45 -5.27 9.97
C THR A 114 5.98 -5.13 10.28
N PHE A 115 5.42 -3.92 10.13
CA PHE A 115 3.98 -3.71 10.19
C PHE A 115 3.42 -3.39 8.81
N MET A 116 2.39 -4.14 8.44
CA MET A 116 1.71 -4.02 7.16
C MET A 116 0.25 -3.63 7.39
N THR A 117 -0.27 -2.75 6.56
CA THR A 117 -1.72 -2.44 6.52
C THR A 117 -2.33 -2.92 5.21
N SER A 118 -3.61 -3.30 5.23
CA SER A 118 -4.37 -3.63 4.03
C SER A 118 -5.66 -2.82 3.96
N PHE A 119 -6.03 -2.41 2.76
CA PHE A 119 -7.24 -1.63 2.50
C PHE A 119 -8.30 -2.46 1.75
N GLY A 120 -9.55 -2.19 2.11
CA GLY A 120 -10.73 -2.73 1.44
C GLY A 120 -11.77 -1.63 1.31
N ARG A 121 -12.47 -1.60 0.17
CA ARG A 121 -13.55 -0.63 -0.06
C ARG A 121 -14.68 -1.30 -0.82
N GLY A 122 -15.88 -1.24 -0.26
CA GLY A 122 -17.11 -1.68 -0.89
C GLY A 122 -17.60 -0.67 -1.92
N PHE A 123 -18.30 -1.14 -2.95
CA PHE A 123 -18.93 -0.28 -3.95
C PHE A 123 -19.93 0.72 -3.32
N GLY A 124 -20.59 0.33 -2.23
CA GLY A 124 -21.51 1.19 -1.47
C GLY A 124 -20.84 2.24 -0.57
N GLY A 125 -19.51 2.35 -0.59
CA GLY A 125 -18.77 3.37 0.17
C GLY A 125 -18.33 2.97 1.58
N THR A 126 -18.55 1.71 1.98
CA THR A 126 -17.99 1.17 3.23
C THR A 126 -16.50 0.89 3.06
N ASN A 127 -15.68 1.42 3.97
CA ASN A 127 -14.24 1.21 4.04
C ASN A 127 -13.87 0.47 5.34
#